data_AF-A0A1F3VC74-F1
#
_entry.id   AF-A0A1F3VC74-F1
#
_cell.length_a   1.000
_cell.length_b   1.000
_cell.length_c   1.000
_cell.angle_alpha   90.00
_cell.angle_beta   90.00
_cell.angle_gamma   90.00
#
_symmetry.space_group_name_H-M   'P 1'
#
loop_
_entity.id
_entity.type
_entity.pdbx_description
1 polymer ?
#
loop_
_entity_poly.entity_id
_entity_poly.type
_entity_poly.pdbx_seq_one_letter_code
_entity_poly.pdbx_strand_id
1 'polypeptide(L)'
;MEVGSNIRQFSSQDQFIKQKKLLENAKTASLKEGEAKSEATKDMVKKDLPPDKAEISQTAKDLAKETSKFNGESVGSKASALKGAADVLGKLVPGKIDKAHEIEKHEKLKTDLRPIKKPGVFFIGGFNWLGLSGENKKLEEMSQHIPDSKYFDYQDKDIIISEIKRRPSGQPIILVGRGFGGDVAKEIGSDLDSMEHGFKKIDLLVTIDSSSFAKDIIPQNVVKHINLIDESSLFNDGPNIARDSNRTMVTNTLLKDDILGSRQVQFDLFQNINSVLGDTALQNHLAKESITDMAVNETLRELRN
;
A
#
# COMPACT_ATOMS: atom_id res chain seq x y z
N MET A 1 -9.26 19.13 29.42
CA MET A 1 -9.95 18.19 28.51
C MET A 1 -8.87 17.45 27.77
N GLU A 2 -8.65 16.17 28.07
CA GLU A 2 -7.80 15.33 27.24
C GLU A 2 -8.65 14.82 26.07
N VAL A 3 -8.29 15.22 24.85
CA VAL A 3 -8.83 14.57 23.65
C VAL A 3 -8.07 13.26 23.53
N GLY A 4 -8.71 12.16 23.95
CA GLY A 4 -8.12 10.82 23.88
C GLY A 4 -7.80 10.47 22.44
N SER A 5 -6.52 10.51 22.06
CA SER A 5 -6.08 10.14 20.72
C SER A 5 -6.25 8.63 20.53
N ASN A 6 -7.06 8.23 19.56
CA ASN A 6 -7.24 6.82 19.15
C ASN A 6 -6.01 6.25 18.41
N ILE A 7 -4.83 6.87 18.60
CA ILE A 7 -3.58 6.60 17.89
C ILE A 7 -2.63 5.95 18.88
N ARG A 8 -2.16 4.73 18.57
CA ARG A 8 -1.13 4.05 19.36
C ARG A 8 0.07 3.71 18.49
N GLN A 9 1.25 4.15 18.90
CA GLN A 9 2.51 3.88 18.23
C GLN A 9 3.24 2.70 18.88
N PHE A 10 3.95 1.89 18.09
CA PHE A 10 4.69 0.71 18.56
C PHE A 10 6.11 0.67 17.97
N SER A 11 7.09 0.37 18.83
CA SER A 11 8.49 0.23 18.41
C SER A 11 8.93 -1.22 18.16
N SER A 12 8.08 -2.21 18.44
CA SER A 12 8.35 -3.62 18.14
C SER A 12 7.07 -4.46 17.97
N GLN A 13 7.22 -5.63 17.33
CA GLN A 13 6.15 -6.60 17.11
C GLN A 13 5.59 -7.15 18.44
N ASP A 14 6.45 -7.39 19.44
CA ASP A 14 6.02 -7.86 20.77
C ASP A 14 5.14 -6.86 21.53
N GLN A 15 5.46 -5.56 21.46
CA GLN A 15 4.64 -4.50 22.07
C GLN A 15 3.23 -4.50 21.47
N PHE A 16 3.16 -4.58 20.14
CA PHE A 16 1.88 -4.67 19.42
C PHE A 16 1.10 -5.93 19.78
N ILE A 17 1.71 -7.12 19.71
CA ILE A 17 1.05 -8.40 20.03
C ILE A 17 0.51 -8.38 21.47
N LYS A 18 1.29 -7.87 22.42
CA LYS A 18 0.87 -7.71 23.82
C LYS A 18 -0.33 -6.76 23.92
N GLN A 19 -0.31 -5.64 23.21
CA GLN A 19 -1.39 -4.66 23.24
C GLN A 19 -2.67 -5.14 22.53
N LYS A 20 -2.55 -5.83 21.39
CA LYS A 20 -3.68 -6.46 20.66
C LYS A 20 -4.36 -7.52 21.53
N LYS A 21 -3.59 -8.41 22.17
CA LYS A 21 -4.12 -9.39 23.13
C LYS A 21 -4.84 -8.74 24.33
N LEU A 22 -4.32 -7.63 24.86
CA LEU A 22 -5.00 -6.90 25.93
C LEU A 22 -6.34 -6.31 25.47
N LEU A 23 -6.43 -5.82 24.22
CA LEU A 23 -7.66 -5.28 23.64
C LEU A 23 -8.68 -6.39 23.30
N GLU A 24 -8.24 -7.52 22.75
CA GLU A 24 -9.06 -8.70 22.49
C GLU A 24 -9.64 -9.27 23.80
N ASN A 25 -8.82 -9.37 24.86
CA ASN A 25 -9.27 -9.77 26.20
C ASN A 25 -10.27 -8.78 26.79
N ALA A 26 -10.05 -7.46 26.62
CA ALA A 26 -10.99 -6.43 27.09
C ALA A 26 -12.34 -6.48 26.35
N LYS A 27 -12.33 -6.64 25.02
CA LYS A 27 -13.55 -6.87 24.22
C LYS A 27 -14.29 -8.11 24.72
N THR A 28 -13.59 -9.23 24.90
CA THR A 28 -14.16 -10.49 25.40
C THR A 28 -14.73 -10.37 26.81
N ALA A 29 -14.09 -9.61 27.70
CA ALA A 29 -14.59 -9.33 29.05
C ALA A 29 -15.87 -8.46 29.01
N SER A 30 -15.89 -7.40 28.20
CA SER A 30 -17.07 -6.53 28.06
C SER A 30 -18.29 -7.26 27.48
N LEU A 31 -18.07 -8.22 26.57
CA LEU A 31 -19.13 -9.09 26.05
C LEU A 31 -19.70 -10.01 27.15
N LYS A 32 -18.84 -10.58 28.01
CA LYS A 32 -19.28 -11.42 29.14
C LYS A 32 -20.01 -10.63 30.24
N GLU A 33 -19.62 -9.37 30.50
CA GLU A 33 -20.41 -8.50 31.38
C GLU A 33 -21.75 -8.07 30.77
N GLY A 34 -21.83 -7.97 29.44
CA GLY A 34 -23.09 -7.81 28.71
C GLY A 34 -24.01 -9.02 28.84
N GLU A 35 -23.47 -10.23 28.68
CA GLU A 35 -24.22 -11.48 28.89
C GLU A 35 -24.66 -11.67 30.35
N ALA A 36 -23.81 -11.35 31.33
CA ALA A 36 -24.16 -11.41 32.75
C ALA A 36 -25.29 -10.43 33.15
N LYS A 37 -25.52 -9.35 32.38
CA LYS A 37 -26.67 -8.46 32.55
C LYS A 37 -27.91 -8.88 31.76
N SER A 38 -27.80 -9.82 30.81
CA SER A 38 -28.96 -10.31 30.05
C SER A 38 -29.72 -11.46 30.73
N GLU A 39 -29.12 -12.14 31.71
CA GLU A 39 -29.81 -13.17 32.51
C GLU A 39 -30.88 -12.61 33.46
N ALA A 40 -30.97 -11.29 33.63
CA ALA A 40 -32.05 -10.62 34.36
C ALA A 40 -33.33 -10.41 33.52
N THR A 41 -33.30 -10.63 32.21
CA THR A 41 -34.44 -10.43 31.29
C THR A 41 -34.52 -11.52 30.22
N LYS A 42 -34.72 -12.78 30.65
CA LYS A 42 -35.17 -13.88 29.77
C LYS A 42 -36.69 -14.01 29.79
N ASP A 43 -37.37 -12.96 29.33
CA ASP A 43 -38.72 -13.10 28.78
C ASP A 43 -38.94 -12.05 27.66
N MET A 44 -39.57 -12.51 26.58
CA MET A 44 -39.83 -11.78 25.31
C MET A 44 -38.66 -11.61 24.32
N VAL A 45 -39.03 -11.54 23.03
CA VAL A 45 -38.19 -11.37 21.82
C VAL A 45 -37.32 -12.58 21.40
N LYS A 46 -37.99 -13.58 20.81
CA LYS A 46 -37.38 -14.42 19.76
C LYS A 46 -37.53 -13.72 18.40
N LYS A 47 -36.47 -13.06 17.90
CA LYS A 47 -36.22 -12.94 16.45
C LYS A 47 -34.81 -12.45 16.12
N ASP A 48 -34.36 -12.86 14.93
CA ASP A 48 -33.28 -12.29 14.12
C ASP A 48 -31.84 -12.40 14.68
N LEU A 49 -31.24 -13.59 14.50
CA LEU A 49 -29.78 -13.75 14.32
C LEU A 49 -29.45 -13.76 12.82
N PRO A 50 -28.39 -13.08 12.34
CA PRO A 50 -27.87 -13.23 10.98
C PRO A 50 -27.05 -14.53 10.82
N PRO A 51 -27.13 -15.25 9.69
CA PRO A 51 -26.52 -16.57 9.53
C PRO A 51 -25.24 -16.60 8.67
N ASP A 52 -24.18 -15.87 9.03
CA ASP A 52 -22.94 -15.85 8.23
C ASP A 52 -21.80 -16.74 8.74
N LYS A 53 -21.84 -18.00 8.29
CA LYS A 53 -20.69 -18.90 8.21
C LYS A 53 -20.40 -19.41 6.79
N ALA A 54 -21.28 -19.07 5.82
CA ALA A 54 -21.15 -19.48 4.43
C ALA A 54 -20.18 -18.57 3.67
N GLU A 55 -20.29 -17.24 3.82
CA GLU A 55 -19.43 -16.27 3.12
C GLU A 55 -17.94 -16.48 3.44
N ILE A 56 -17.59 -16.63 4.72
CA ILE A 56 -16.20 -16.82 5.18
C ILE A 56 -15.53 -18.04 4.51
N SER A 57 -16.28 -19.13 4.27
CA SER A 57 -15.76 -20.32 3.57
C SER A 57 -15.55 -20.09 2.07
N GLN A 58 -16.31 -19.17 1.47
CA GLN A 58 -16.21 -18.83 0.06
C GLN A 58 -15.00 -17.90 -0.17
N THR A 59 -14.86 -16.85 0.65
CA THR A 59 -13.72 -15.92 0.62
C THR A 59 -12.38 -16.65 0.71
N ALA A 60 -12.24 -17.61 1.64
CA ALA A 60 -11.02 -18.41 1.79
C ALA A 60 -10.71 -19.31 0.57
N LYS A 61 -11.74 -19.83 -0.12
CA LYS A 61 -11.58 -20.69 -1.30
C LYS A 61 -11.21 -19.90 -2.55
N ASP A 62 -11.77 -18.71 -2.73
CA ASP A 62 -11.49 -17.89 -3.89
C ASP A 62 -10.14 -17.15 -3.76
N LEU A 63 -9.76 -16.75 -2.54
CA LEU A 63 -8.40 -16.29 -2.22
C LEU A 63 -7.35 -17.35 -2.54
N ALA A 64 -7.60 -18.62 -2.17
CA ALA A 64 -6.71 -19.75 -2.48
C ALA A 64 -6.59 -20.06 -3.98
N LYS A 65 -7.66 -19.85 -4.76
CA LYS A 65 -7.62 -20.00 -6.23
C LYS A 65 -6.77 -18.91 -6.88
N GLU A 66 -6.82 -17.68 -6.39
CA GLU A 66 -6.06 -16.57 -6.98
C GLU A 66 -4.59 -16.61 -6.59
N THR A 67 -4.25 -16.95 -5.33
CA THR A 67 -2.83 -17.17 -4.93
C THR A 67 -2.16 -18.28 -5.72
N SER A 68 -2.90 -19.31 -6.16
CA SER A 68 -2.36 -20.36 -7.04
C SER A 68 -1.95 -19.88 -8.44
N LYS A 69 -2.35 -18.67 -8.86
CA LYS A 69 -1.90 -18.03 -10.11
C LYS A 69 -0.61 -17.22 -9.94
N PHE A 70 -0.16 -16.96 -8.71
CA PHE A 70 0.95 -16.03 -8.43
C PHE A 70 2.31 -16.73 -8.20
N ASN A 71 2.38 -18.06 -8.34
CA ASN A 71 3.63 -18.81 -8.24
C ASN A 71 4.35 -18.93 -9.60
N GLY A 72 5.21 -17.96 -9.91
CA GLY A 72 6.38 -18.12 -10.77
C GLY A 72 7.62 -17.58 -10.04
N GLU A 73 8.80 -18.21 -10.05
CA GLU A 73 9.26 -19.39 -10.79
C GLU A 73 10.25 -20.22 -9.95
N SER A 74 10.35 -21.53 -10.22
CA SER A 74 11.67 -22.19 -10.24
C SER A 74 11.67 -23.40 -11.18
N VAL A 75 12.58 -23.38 -12.15
CA VAL A 75 12.84 -24.36 -13.21
C VAL A 75 12.93 -25.82 -12.69
N GLY A 76 12.25 -26.78 -13.35
CA GLY A 76 12.27 -28.18 -12.93
C GLY A 76 11.54 -29.21 -13.81
N SER A 77 11.87 -29.26 -15.11
CA SER A 77 11.65 -30.39 -16.05
C SER A 77 10.49 -31.39 -15.80
N LYS A 78 9.44 -31.32 -16.65
CA LYS A 78 9.02 -32.44 -17.53
C LYS A 78 7.88 -32.05 -18.48
N ALA A 79 7.93 -32.61 -19.69
CA ALA A 79 6.90 -32.42 -20.72
C ALA A 79 5.65 -33.28 -20.46
N SER A 80 4.58 -32.98 -21.22
CA SER A 80 3.34 -33.76 -21.41
C SER A 80 2.16 -33.47 -20.46
N ALA A 81 1.37 -32.43 -20.76
CA ALA A 81 -0.07 -32.36 -20.43
C ALA A 81 -0.83 -31.23 -21.19
N LEU A 82 -0.62 -31.05 -22.51
CA LEU A 82 -1.39 -30.10 -23.32
C LEU A 82 -2.31 -30.83 -24.31
N LYS A 83 -3.45 -31.30 -23.81
CA LYS A 83 -4.62 -31.73 -24.61
C LYS A 83 -5.84 -31.88 -23.69
N GLY A 84 -6.86 -31.03 -23.86
CA GLY A 84 -8.18 -31.20 -23.23
C GLY A 84 -8.66 -30.06 -22.32
N ALA A 85 -8.88 -28.87 -22.88
CA ALA A 85 -9.66 -27.80 -22.21
C ALA A 85 -10.37 -26.83 -23.19
N ALA A 86 -10.53 -27.21 -24.47
CA ALA A 86 -11.04 -26.30 -25.51
C ALA A 86 -12.55 -26.44 -25.83
N ASP A 87 -13.25 -27.46 -25.32
CA ASP A 87 -14.58 -27.88 -25.80
C ASP A 87 -15.75 -27.68 -24.80
N VAL A 88 -15.57 -26.99 -23.68
CA VAL A 88 -16.59 -26.93 -22.60
C VAL A 88 -17.21 -25.54 -22.35
N LEU A 89 -16.75 -24.47 -23.01
CA LEU A 89 -17.31 -23.11 -22.85
C LEU A 89 -18.11 -22.62 -24.07
N GLY A 90 -18.50 -23.53 -24.96
CA GLY A 90 -19.27 -23.24 -26.18
C GLY A 90 -20.77 -23.57 -26.10
N LYS A 91 -21.47 -23.23 -25.00
CA LYS A 91 -22.96 -23.18 -24.88
C LYS A 91 -23.41 -22.73 -23.48
N LEU A 92 -23.84 -21.47 -23.35
CA LEU A 92 -25.04 -21.03 -22.60
C LEU A 92 -25.19 -19.50 -22.69
N VAL A 93 -26.43 -19.03 -22.67
CA VAL A 93 -26.90 -17.62 -22.74
C VAL A 93 -26.72 -16.89 -24.10
N PRO A 94 -27.83 -16.74 -24.88
CA PRO A 94 -27.93 -15.73 -25.91
C PRO A 94 -28.46 -14.42 -25.31
N GLY A 95 -27.62 -13.37 -25.30
CA GLY A 95 -28.01 -12.02 -24.88
C GLY A 95 -27.18 -10.99 -25.62
N LYS A 96 -27.83 -10.03 -26.29
CA LYS A 96 -27.14 -8.89 -26.88
C LYS A 96 -26.62 -8.01 -25.74
N ILE A 97 -25.30 -7.90 -25.64
CA ILE A 97 -24.63 -6.85 -24.88
C ILE A 97 -23.87 -6.01 -25.91
N ASP A 98 -24.14 -4.71 -25.92
CA ASP A 98 -23.57 -3.79 -26.90
C ASP A 98 -22.05 -3.67 -26.71
N LYS A 99 -21.30 -4.25 -27.65
CA LYS A 99 -19.83 -4.17 -27.69
C LYS A 99 -19.38 -2.79 -28.17
N ALA A 100 -19.61 -1.77 -27.36
CA ALA A 100 -19.32 -0.38 -27.70
C ALA A 100 -18.88 0.49 -26.50
N HIS A 101 -18.25 -0.07 -25.46
CA HIS A 101 -17.64 0.75 -24.38
C HIS A 101 -16.43 0.12 -23.64
N GLU A 102 -15.70 -0.82 -24.24
CA GLU A 102 -14.58 -1.52 -23.57
C GLU A 102 -13.40 -1.83 -24.50
N ILE A 103 -12.90 -0.84 -25.25
CA ILE A 103 -11.69 -0.99 -26.11
C ILE A 103 -10.67 0.16 -25.91
N GLU A 104 -10.97 1.19 -25.10
CA GLU A 104 -10.19 2.45 -25.08
C GLU A 104 -9.22 2.65 -23.90
N LYS A 105 -9.04 1.68 -22.99
CA LYS A 105 -8.16 1.86 -21.80
C LYS A 105 -6.71 1.35 -21.92
N HIS A 106 -6.33 0.72 -23.04
CA HIS A 106 -4.94 0.31 -23.30
C HIS A 106 -4.46 0.74 -24.69
N GLU A 107 -4.62 2.04 -25.01
CA GLU A 107 -3.74 2.63 -26.03
C GLU A 107 -2.29 2.53 -25.55
N LYS A 108 -1.53 1.74 -26.31
CA LYS A 108 -0.11 1.46 -26.16
C LYS A 108 0.65 2.68 -25.66
N LEU A 109 1.25 2.56 -24.46
CA LEU A 109 2.38 3.36 -24.03
C LEU A 109 3.48 3.26 -25.10
N LYS A 110 3.46 4.19 -26.08
CA LYS A 110 4.65 4.55 -26.86
C LYS A 110 5.62 5.09 -25.84
N THR A 111 6.55 4.24 -25.39
CA THR A 111 7.44 4.50 -24.27
C THR A 111 8.33 5.67 -24.60
N ASP A 112 7.92 6.85 -24.13
CA ASP A 112 8.73 8.05 -24.12
C ASP A 112 9.93 7.79 -23.22
N LEU A 113 11.06 7.40 -23.81
CA LEU A 113 12.28 7.08 -23.07
C LEU A 113 12.94 8.30 -22.43
N ARG A 114 12.38 9.51 -22.60
CA ARG A 114 12.89 10.72 -21.95
C ARG A 114 12.81 10.60 -20.41
N PRO A 115 13.85 11.04 -19.68
CA PRO A 115 13.83 11.08 -18.22
C PRO A 115 12.71 11.96 -17.68
N ILE A 116 12.01 11.46 -16.66
CA ILE A 116 10.97 12.20 -15.95
C ILE A 116 11.64 13.07 -14.88
N LYS A 117 11.63 14.40 -15.09
CA LYS A 117 12.26 15.39 -14.20
C LYS A 117 11.29 15.97 -13.16
N LYS A 118 10.48 15.10 -12.55
CA LYS A 118 9.54 15.47 -11.47
C LYS A 118 9.39 14.31 -10.47
N PRO A 119 8.89 14.57 -9.25
CA PRO A 119 8.58 13.54 -8.26
C PRO A 119 7.79 12.35 -8.80
N GLY A 120 7.91 11.22 -8.12
CA GLY A 120 7.05 10.06 -8.32
C GLY A 120 6.19 9.86 -7.09
N VAL A 121 4.90 10.20 -7.15
CA VAL A 121 3.94 9.91 -6.07
C VAL A 121 2.93 8.91 -6.62
N PHE A 122 2.91 7.71 -6.04
CA PHE A 122 2.17 6.57 -6.55
C PHE A 122 1.20 6.07 -5.47
N PHE A 123 -0.10 6.17 -5.77
CA PHE A 123 -1.17 5.59 -4.98
C PHE A 123 -1.56 4.23 -5.57
N ILE A 124 -1.60 3.19 -4.74
CA ILE A 124 -1.78 1.80 -5.18
C ILE A 124 -3.00 1.21 -4.44
N GLY A 125 -4.10 1.02 -5.18
CA GLY A 125 -5.31 0.38 -4.66
C GLY A 125 -5.13 -1.12 -4.41
N GLY A 126 -5.87 -1.64 -3.43
CA GLY A 126 -5.94 -3.08 -3.16
C GLY A 126 -6.93 -3.81 -4.07
N PHE A 127 -7.25 -5.07 -3.75
CA PHE A 127 -8.21 -5.86 -4.51
C PHE A 127 -9.63 -5.25 -4.52
N ASN A 128 -10.21 -5.09 -5.72
CA ASN A 128 -11.55 -4.53 -5.93
C ASN A 128 -12.62 -5.65 -6.00
N TRP A 129 -13.06 -6.17 -4.86
CA TRP A 129 -14.25 -7.03 -4.75
C TRP A 129 -15.48 -6.23 -4.26
N LEU A 130 -16.69 -6.72 -4.54
CA LEU A 130 -17.96 -6.12 -4.14
C LEU A 130 -17.95 -5.74 -2.64
N GLY A 131 -17.91 -4.43 -2.35
CA GLY A 131 -17.85 -3.85 -1.01
C GLY A 131 -16.57 -3.07 -0.70
N LEU A 132 -15.40 -3.52 -1.18
CA LEU A 132 -14.10 -2.88 -0.89
C LEU A 132 -13.75 -1.72 -1.83
N SER A 133 -14.46 -1.59 -2.96
CA SER A 133 -14.27 -0.51 -3.94
C SER A 133 -14.46 0.90 -3.36
N GLY A 134 -15.29 1.06 -2.32
CA GLY A 134 -15.53 2.35 -1.67
C GLY A 134 -14.29 2.94 -1.00
N GLU A 135 -13.36 2.12 -0.50
CA GLU A 135 -12.13 2.61 0.11
C GLU A 135 -11.00 2.83 -0.89
N ASN A 136 -10.89 1.98 -1.92
CA ASN A 136 -9.97 2.26 -3.03
C ASN A 136 -10.36 3.57 -3.74
N LYS A 137 -11.65 3.87 -3.86
CA LYS A 137 -12.14 5.18 -4.34
C LYS A 137 -11.70 6.35 -3.46
N LYS A 138 -11.73 6.22 -2.12
CA LYS A 138 -11.17 7.25 -1.22
C LYS A 138 -9.68 7.47 -1.47
N LEU A 139 -8.92 6.39 -1.67
CA LEU A 139 -7.48 6.46 -1.97
C LEU A 139 -7.21 7.16 -3.32
N GLU A 140 -8.03 6.86 -4.34
CA GLU A 140 -8.02 7.54 -5.64
C GLU A 140 -8.36 9.04 -5.51
N GLU A 141 -9.43 9.38 -4.80
CA GLU A 141 -9.83 10.77 -4.51
C GLU A 141 -8.72 11.55 -3.79
N MET A 142 -8.05 10.93 -2.81
CA MET A 142 -6.89 11.54 -2.14
C MET A 142 -5.74 11.81 -3.12
N SER A 143 -5.46 10.90 -4.06
CA SER A 143 -4.41 11.09 -5.06
C SER A 143 -4.65 12.31 -5.95
N GLN A 144 -5.90 12.59 -6.31
CA GLN A 144 -6.28 13.74 -7.17
C GLN A 144 -5.98 15.10 -6.52
N HIS A 145 -5.83 15.15 -5.19
CA HIS A 145 -5.46 16.35 -4.44
C HIS A 145 -3.96 16.52 -4.21
N ILE A 146 -3.11 15.58 -4.67
CA ILE A 146 -1.66 15.66 -4.53
C ILE A 146 -1.01 15.92 -5.90
N PRO A 147 -0.25 17.03 -6.07
CA PRO A 147 0.43 17.36 -7.32
C PRO A 147 1.33 16.23 -7.83
N ASP A 148 1.32 16.04 -9.15
CA ASP A 148 2.10 15.02 -9.88
C ASP A 148 1.88 13.55 -9.44
N SER A 149 0.89 13.28 -8.60
CA SER A 149 0.54 11.92 -8.19
C SER A 149 -0.22 11.16 -9.27
N LYS A 150 -0.21 9.83 -9.14
CA LYS A 150 -0.95 8.89 -10.00
C LYS A 150 -1.55 7.79 -9.14
N TYR A 151 -2.80 7.43 -9.42
CA TYR A 151 -3.41 6.20 -8.92
C TYR A 151 -3.13 5.03 -9.88
N PHE A 152 -2.97 3.84 -9.32
CA PHE A 152 -2.73 2.57 -9.96
C PHE A 152 -3.46 1.46 -9.20
N ASP A 153 -3.83 0.37 -9.87
CA ASP A 153 -4.30 -0.84 -9.18
C ASP A 153 -3.10 -1.75 -8.84
N TYR A 154 -3.26 -2.65 -7.88
CA TYR A 154 -2.20 -3.58 -7.44
C TYR A 154 -1.56 -4.41 -8.57
N GLN A 155 -2.24 -4.56 -9.72
CA GLN A 155 -1.73 -5.28 -10.90
C GLN A 155 -0.70 -4.47 -11.72
N ASP A 156 -0.64 -3.14 -11.54
CA ASP A 156 0.22 -2.24 -12.34
C ASP A 156 1.68 -2.15 -11.85
N LYS A 157 2.13 -3.10 -11.01
CA LYS A 157 3.46 -3.14 -10.38
C LYS A 157 4.59 -2.81 -11.35
N ASP A 158 4.63 -3.47 -12.50
CA ASP A 158 5.68 -3.31 -13.52
C ASP A 158 5.64 -1.93 -14.21
N ILE A 159 4.45 -1.33 -14.32
CA ILE A 159 4.25 0.02 -14.86
C ILE A 159 4.82 1.05 -13.87
N ILE A 160 4.56 0.86 -12.57
CA ILE A 160 5.09 1.71 -11.49
C ILE A 160 6.62 1.62 -11.45
N ILE A 161 7.20 0.40 -11.46
CA ILE A 161 8.65 0.20 -11.50
C ILE A 161 9.25 0.89 -12.74
N SER A 162 8.63 0.75 -13.91
CA SER A 162 9.09 1.39 -15.16
C SER A 162 9.04 2.92 -15.09
N GLU A 163 8.00 3.49 -14.49
CA GLU A 163 7.87 4.92 -14.21
C GLU A 163 8.93 5.44 -13.22
N ILE A 164 9.30 4.64 -12.20
CA ILE A 164 10.36 4.98 -11.24
C ILE A 164 11.74 4.90 -11.89
N LYS A 165 12.04 3.86 -12.69
CA LYS A 165 13.32 3.69 -13.40
C LYS A 165 13.62 4.89 -14.33
N ARG A 166 12.58 5.52 -14.90
CA ARG A 166 12.70 6.74 -15.74
C ARG A 166 13.00 8.04 -14.97
N ARG A 167 12.98 8.04 -13.64
CA ARG A 167 13.27 9.21 -12.80
C ARG A 167 14.74 9.22 -12.33
N PRO A 168 15.46 10.36 -12.44
CA PRO A 168 16.80 10.51 -11.84
C PRO A 168 16.79 10.19 -10.35
N SER A 169 17.87 9.64 -9.80
CA SER A 169 17.93 9.17 -8.39
C SER A 169 17.79 10.27 -7.33
N GLY A 170 17.88 11.55 -7.72
CA GLY A 170 17.59 12.71 -6.86
C GLY A 170 16.13 13.19 -6.91
N GLN A 171 15.27 12.60 -7.73
CA GLN A 171 13.83 12.86 -7.68
C GLN A 171 13.18 12.00 -6.59
N PRO A 172 12.31 12.56 -5.75
CA PRO A 172 11.76 11.83 -4.62
C PRO A 172 10.71 10.82 -5.09
N ILE A 173 10.73 9.64 -4.48
CA ILE A 173 9.79 8.54 -4.77
C ILE A 173 8.96 8.26 -3.52
N ILE A 174 7.64 8.32 -3.68
CA ILE A 174 6.63 8.15 -2.64
C ILE A 174 5.65 7.07 -3.09
N LEU A 175 5.48 6.03 -2.29
CA LEU A 175 4.51 4.96 -2.52
C LEU A 175 3.47 4.96 -1.38
N VAL A 176 2.19 4.94 -1.72
CA VAL A 176 1.07 4.84 -0.77
C VAL A 176 0.17 3.70 -1.22
N GLY A 177 0.09 2.61 -0.45
CA GLY A 177 -0.68 1.43 -0.84
C GLY A 177 -1.65 0.95 0.25
N ARG A 178 -2.85 0.52 -0.16
CA ARG A 178 -3.87 -0.04 0.74
C ARG A 178 -4.09 -1.54 0.49
N GLY A 179 -4.22 -2.34 1.56
CA GLY A 179 -4.39 -3.80 1.46
C GLY A 179 -3.30 -4.42 0.59
N PHE A 180 -3.69 -5.23 -0.37
CA PHE A 180 -2.81 -5.75 -1.44
C PHE A 180 -1.97 -4.69 -2.16
N GLY A 181 -2.47 -3.45 -2.32
CA GLY A 181 -1.69 -2.35 -2.89
C GLY A 181 -0.54 -1.91 -1.98
N GLY A 182 -0.69 -2.04 -0.66
CA GLY A 182 0.37 -1.85 0.33
C GLY A 182 1.43 -2.95 0.26
N ASP A 183 1.03 -4.18 -0.05
CA ASP A 183 1.95 -5.30 -0.24
C ASP A 183 2.74 -5.16 -1.55
N VAL A 184 2.09 -4.73 -2.63
CA VAL A 184 2.74 -4.35 -3.88
C VAL A 184 3.67 -3.15 -3.68
N ALA A 185 3.31 -2.17 -2.84
CA ALA A 185 4.21 -1.06 -2.50
C ALA A 185 5.49 -1.54 -1.77
N LYS A 186 5.37 -2.48 -0.82
CA LYS A 186 6.51 -3.13 -0.15
C LYS A 186 7.37 -3.92 -1.15
N GLU A 187 6.75 -4.64 -2.08
CA GLU A 187 7.46 -5.37 -3.15
C GLU A 187 8.24 -4.45 -4.08
N ILE A 188 7.62 -3.38 -4.58
CA ILE A 188 8.29 -2.39 -5.43
C ILE A 188 9.53 -1.84 -4.70
N GLY A 189 9.42 -1.57 -3.39
CA GLY A 189 10.59 -1.20 -2.59
C GLY A 189 11.69 -2.26 -2.57
N SER A 190 11.33 -3.53 -2.37
CA SER A 190 12.29 -4.63 -2.33
C SER A 190 12.96 -4.88 -3.69
N ASP A 191 12.21 -4.79 -4.79
CA ASP A 191 12.74 -5.00 -6.14
C ASP A 191 13.70 -3.87 -6.53
N LEU A 192 13.40 -2.64 -6.10
CA LEU A 192 14.25 -1.46 -6.29
C LEU A 192 15.49 -1.44 -5.38
N ASP A 193 15.52 -2.21 -4.28
CA ASP A 193 16.66 -2.40 -3.36
C ASP A 193 17.68 -3.42 -3.92
N SER A 194 17.99 -3.31 -5.21
CA SER A 194 18.84 -4.26 -5.94
C SER A 194 19.84 -3.55 -6.85
N MET A 195 20.93 -4.27 -7.18
CA MET A 195 21.97 -3.76 -8.07
C MET A 195 21.46 -3.48 -9.49
N GLU A 196 20.53 -4.30 -10.01
CA GLU A 196 19.90 -4.08 -11.32
C GLU A 196 19.16 -2.74 -11.38
N HIS A 197 18.49 -2.38 -10.29
CA HIS A 197 17.78 -1.11 -10.14
C HIS A 197 18.68 0.03 -9.64
N GLY A 198 19.94 -0.24 -9.30
CA GLY A 198 20.87 0.74 -8.76
C GLY A 198 20.47 1.26 -7.37
N PHE A 199 19.83 0.41 -6.55
CA PHE A 199 19.35 0.73 -5.20
C PHE A 199 18.50 2.01 -5.17
N LYS A 200 17.44 2.08 -5.99
CA LYS A 200 16.58 3.26 -6.06
C LYS A 200 15.94 3.54 -4.71
N LYS A 201 16.25 4.71 -4.16
CA LYS A 201 15.69 5.24 -2.92
C LYS A 201 14.17 5.42 -3.04
N ILE A 202 13.46 5.08 -1.97
CA ILE A 202 12.09 5.48 -1.71
C ILE A 202 12.12 6.40 -0.49
N ASP A 203 11.68 7.64 -0.67
CA ASP A 203 11.71 8.64 0.39
C ASP A 203 10.59 8.42 1.40
N LEU A 204 9.43 7.96 0.94
CA LEU A 204 8.29 7.61 1.79
C LEU A 204 7.53 6.40 1.24
N LEU A 205 7.41 5.36 2.05
CA LEU A 205 6.49 4.25 1.87
C LEU A 205 5.35 4.39 2.89
N VAL A 206 4.11 4.23 2.47
CA VAL A 206 2.94 4.19 3.36
C VAL A 206 2.13 2.94 3.05
N THR A 207 1.88 2.12 4.08
CA THR A 207 1.01 0.94 4.01
C THR A 207 -0.22 1.17 4.86
N ILE A 208 -1.39 0.87 4.29
CA ILE A 208 -2.70 1.09 4.91
C ILE A 208 -3.45 -0.25 4.94
N ASP A 209 -3.55 -0.84 6.12
CA ASP A 209 -4.13 -2.18 6.38
C ASP A 209 -3.63 -3.28 5.42
N SER A 210 -2.33 -3.32 5.16
CA SER A 210 -1.72 -4.29 4.22
C SER A 210 -1.86 -5.74 4.69
N SER A 211 -2.00 -6.68 3.75
CA SER A 211 -2.55 -8.03 3.96
C SER A 211 -1.72 -9.15 3.27
N SER A 212 -0.38 -9.16 3.38
CA SER A 212 0.49 -10.12 2.66
C SER A 212 0.65 -11.47 3.36
N PHE A 213 0.74 -11.46 4.69
CA PHE A 213 1.62 -12.32 5.50
C PHE A 213 3.11 -12.19 5.12
N ALA A 214 3.99 -12.33 6.12
CA ALA A 214 5.45 -12.48 5.98
C ALA A 214 6.23 -11.34 5.27
N LYS A 215 5.66 -10.15 5.07
CA LYS A 215 6.38 -8.96 4.57
C LYS A 215 6.53 -7.88 5.64
N ASP A 216 6.90 -8.33 6.85
CA ASP A 216 7.15 -7.45 8.00
C ASP A 216 8.47 -6.67 7.90
N ILE A 217 9.36 -7.01 6.96
CA ILE A 217 10.70 -6.39 6.86
C ILE A 217 10.72 -5.36 5.73
N ILE A 218 10.91 -4.09 6.10
CA ILE A 218 11.03 -2.96 5.17
C ILE A 218 12.47 -2.88 4.62
N PRO A 219 12.66 -2.76 3.29
CA PRO A 219 13.98 -2.72 2.67
C PRO A 219 14.76 -1.43 2.98
N GLN A 220 16.08 -1.50 2.89
CA GLN A 220 17.03 -0.47 3.36
C GLN A 220 17.10 0.77 2.45
N ASN A 221 16.51 0.70 1.25
CA ASN A 221 16.36 1.83 0.33
C ASN A 221 15.15 2.73 0.67
N VAL A 222 14.28 2.31 1.58
CA VAL A 222 13.17 3.12 2.11
C VAL A 222 13.70 4.00 3.24
N VAL A 223 13.61 5.32 3.11
CA VAL A 223 14.03 6.28 4.14
C VAL A 223 13.02 6.32 5.29
N LYS A 224 11.74 6.49 4.95
CA LYS A 224 10.63 6.56 5.91
C LYS A 224 9.53 5.59 5.52
N HIS A 225 9.05 4.82 6.48
CA HIS A 225 7.88 3.97 6.34
C HIS A 225 6.84 4.29 7.41
N ILE A 226 5.59 4.45 7.00
CA ILE A 226 4.43 4.65 7.87
C ILE A 226 3.48 3.48 7.64
N ASN A 227 3.29 2.66 8.67
CA ASN A 227 2.35 1.55 8.66
C ASN A 227 1.10 1.91 9.47
N LEU A 228 -0.04 1.99 8.80
CA LEU A 228 -1.34 2.25 9.41
C LEU A 228 -2.13 0.93 9.45
N ILE A 229 -2.45 0.46 10.65
CA ILE A 229 -3.01 -0.87 10.91
C ILE A 229 -4.44 -0.70 11.45
N ASP A 230 -5.44 -1.40 10.91
CA ASP A 230 -6.80 -1.37 11.44
C ASP A 230 -6.94 -2.37 12.62
N GLU A 231 -7.43 -1.89 13.77
CA GLU A 231 -7.70 -2.74 14.95
C GLU A 231 -8.86 -3.72 14.72
N SER A 232 -9.74 -3.45 13.76
CA SER A 232 -10.89 -4.28 13.40
C SER A 232 -10.56 -5.35 12.35
N SER A 233 -9.49 -5.17 11.57
CA SER A 233 -9.10 -6.10 10.52
C SER A 233 -8.44 -7.37 11.10
N LEU A 234 -9.01 -8.52 10.71
CA LEU A 234 -8.54 -9.84 11.13
C LEU A 234 -7.40 -10.38 10.25
N PHE A 235 -7.08 -9.71 9.15
CA PHE A 235 -6.21 -10.21 8.08
C PHE A 235 -5.03 -9.29 7.72
N ASN A 236 -4.71 -8.32 8.58
CA ASN A 236 -3.56 -7.44 8.37
C ASN A 236 -2.22 -8.04 8.86
N ASP A 237 -1.12 -7.59 8.26
CA ASP A 237 0.26 -7.99 8.60
C ASP A 237 0.64 -7.64 10.05
N GLY A 238 -0.06 -6.70 10.69
CA GLY A 238 0.40 -6.10 11.93
C GLY A 238 1.60 -5.18 11.69
N PRO A 239 2.54 -5.06 12.66
CA PRO A 239 3.61 -4.08 12.62
C PRO A 239 4.81 -4.56 11.80
N ASN A 240 5.40 -3.65 11.04
CA ASN A 240 6.60 -3.89 10.26
C ASN A 240 7.84 -3.34 10.97
N ILE A 241 9.03 -3.77 10.55
CA ILE A 241 10.34 -3.44 11.11
C ILE A 241 11.33 -3.09 10.00
N ALA A 242 12.30 -2.22 10.30
CA ALA A 242 13.37 -1.89 9.36
C ALA A 242 14.33 -3.06 9.19
N ARG A 243 14.82 -3.30 7.96
CA ARG A 243 15.99 -4.17 7.73
C ARG A 243 17.27 -3.57 8.30
N ASP A 244 17.43 -2.25 8.21
CA ASP A 244 18.50 -1.47 8.84
C ASP A 244 17.88 -0.21 9.46
N SER A 245 17.78 -0.18 10.79
CA SER A 245 17.20 0.95 11.54
C SER A 245 18.04 2.23 11.47
N ASN A 246 19.28 2.19 10.97
CA ASN A 246 20.11 3.37 10.74
C ASN A 246 19.78 4.07 9.40
N ARG A 247 19.07 3.38 8.49
CA ARG A 247 18.70 3.86 7.15
C ARG A 247 17.20 4.10 7.01
N THR A 248 16.40 3.25 7.67
CA THR A 248 14.95 3.19 7.48
C THR A 248 14.23 3.46 8.79
N MET A 249 13.52 4.58 8.85
CA MET A 249 12.65 4.92 9.98
C MET A 249 11.26 4.32 9.76
N VAL A 250 10.89 3.32 10.57
CA VAL A 250 9.55 2.70 10.54
C VAL A 250 8.69 3.24 11.68
N THR A 251 7.46 3.67 11.38
CA THR A 251 6.45 4.05 12.36
C THR A 251 5.22 3.16 12.19
N ASN A 252 4.90 2.36 13.22
CA ASN A 252 3.68 1.55 13.25
C ASN A 252 2.61 2.24 14.08
N THR A 253 1.44 2.45 13.47
CA THR A 253 0.30 3.09 14.11
C THR A 253 -0.91 2.17 14.03
N LEU A 254 -1.42 1.75 15.18
CA LEU A 254 -2.73 1.08 15.28
C LEU A 254 -3.81 2.14 15.37
N LEU A 255 -4.81 2.01 14.51
CA LEU A 255 -5.97 2.88 14.39
C LEU A 255 -7.24 2.09 14.65
N LYS A 256 -8.22 2.78 15.20
CA LYS A 256 -9.57 2.28 15.36
C LYS A 256 -10.48 3.07 14.40
N ASP A 257 -11.39 2.37 13.75
CA ASP A 257 -12.35 2.88 12.75
C ASP A 257 -11.72 3.21 11.37
N ASP A 258 -12.58 3.60 10.41
CA ASP A 258 -12.29 3.87 8.98
C ASP A 258 -11.03 4.75 8.75
N ILE A 259 -9.90 4.09 8.47
CA ILE A 259 -8.58 4.74 8.35
C ILE A 259 -8.59 5.82 7.26
N LEU A 260 -9.16 5.53 6.09
CA LEU A 260 -9.22 6.48 4.97
C LEU A 260 -10.31 7.55 5.15
N GLY A 261 -11.33 7.30 5.97
CA GLY A 261 -12.31 8.33 6.38
C GLY A 261 -11.81 9.29 7.46
N SER A 262 -10.75 8.91 8.20
CA SER A 262 -10.19 9.73 9.27
C SER A 262 -9.48 10.97 8.74
N ARG A 263 -10.05 12.16 9.00
CA ARG A 263 -9.44 13.45 8.64
C ARG A 263 -8.02 13.62 9.20
N GLN A 264 -7.74 13.07 10.39
CA GLN A 264 -6.41 13.12 10.98
C GLN A 264 -5.41 12.32 10.14
N VAL A 265 -5.77 11.10 9.73
CA VAL A 265 -4.93 10.27 8.86
C VAL A 265 -4.70 10.92 7.51
N GLN A 266 -5.75 11.48 6.89
CA GLN A 266 -5.64 12.20 5.63
C GLN A 266 -4.67 13.40 5.74
N PHE A 267 -4.80 14.18 6.82
CA PHE A 267 -3.94 15.32 7.11
C PHE A 267 -2.49 14.90 7.36
N ASP A 268 -2.26 13.88 8.19
CA ASP A 268 -0.93 13.38 8.50
C ASP A 268 -0.25 12.81 7.25
N LEU A 269 -0.98 12.07 6.40
CA LEU A 269 -0.47 11.57 5.13
C LEU A 269 -0.11 12.73 4.18
N PHE A 270 -0.99 13.73 4.05
CA PHE A 270 -0.72 14.92 3.25
C PHE A 270 0.49 15.71 3.76
N GLN A 271 0.66 15.88 5.08
CA GLN A 271 1.84 16.52 5.66
C GLN A 271 3.13 15.72 5.39
N ASN A 272 3.11 14.41 5.56
CA ASN A 272 4.28 13.57 5.33
C ASN A 272 4.72 13.58 3.86
N ILE A 273 3.77 13.54 2.93
CA ILE A 273 4.03 13.66 1.49
C ILE A 273 4.62 15.04 1.17
N ASN A 274 4.00 16.13 1.66
CA ASN A 274 4.48 17.48 1.38
C ASN A 274 5.83 17.80 2.04
N SER A 275 6.17 17.21 3.18
CA SER A 275 7.52 17.31 3.77
C SER A 275 8.55 16.78 2.78
N VAL A 276 8.40 15.54 2.30
CA VAL A 276 9.33 14.93 1.34
C VAL A 276 9.45 15.76 0.05
N LEU A 277 8.34 16.27 -0.48
CA LEU A 277 8.34 17.11 -1.68
C LEU A 277 9.03 18.46 -1.43
N GLY A 278 8.76 19.11 -0.29
CA GLY A 278 9.32 20.40 0.11
C GLY A 278 10.81 20.34 0.46
N ASP A 279 11.21 19.35 1.25
CA ASP A 279 12.61 19.07 1.60
C ASP A 279 13.44 18.86 0.33
N THR A 280 12.91 18.11 -0.63
CA THR A 280 13.58 17.89 -1.92
C THR A 280 13.62 19.15 -2.77
N ALA A 281 12.59 20.00 -2.76
CA ALA A 281 12.63 21.29 -3.44
C ALA A 281 13.72 22.22 -2.87
N LEU A 282 13.86 22.27 -1.54
CA LEU A 282 14.91 23.03 -0.86
C LEU A 282 16.31 22.49 -1.18
N GLN A 283 16.53 21.18 -1.10
CA GLN A 283 17.83 20.57 -1.43
C GLN A 283 18.23 20.83 -2.90
N ASN A 284 17.27 20.75 -3.84
CA ASN A 284 17.51 21.09 -5.25
C ASN A 284 17.78 22.58 -5.49
N HIS A 285 17.33 23.47 -4.61
CA HIS A 285 17.63 24.90 -4.67
C HIS A 285 19.06 25.17 -4.18
N LEU A 286 19.40 24.69 -2.98
CA LEU A 286 20.72 24.84 -2.36
C LEU A 286 21.84 24.24 -3.23
N ALA A 287 21.59 23.07 -3.85
CA ALA A 287 22.54 22.45 -4.77
C ALA A 287 22.82 23.32 -6.02
N LYS A 288 21.83 24.06 -6.54
CA LYS A 288 22.03 24.97 -7.69
C LYS A 288 22.82 26.21 -7.31
N GLU A 289 22.57 26.78 -6.13
CA GLU A 289 23.32 27.92 -5.61
C GLU A 289 24.79 27.54 -5.44
N SER A 290 25.07 26.42 -4.76
CA SER A 290 26.43 25.90 -4.58
C SER A 290 27.17 25.66 -5.91
N ILE A 291 26.52 25.11 -6.94
CA ILE A 291 27.13 24.92 -8.27
C ILE A 291 27.44 26.27 -8.93
N THR A 292 26.56 27.27 -8.75
CA THR A 292 26.75 28.61 -9.32
C THR A 292 27.94 29.31 -8.65
N ASP A 293 28.04 29.24 -7.32
CA ASP A 293 29.16 29.80 -6.57
C ASP A 293 30.50 29.15 -6.92
N MET A 294 30.52 27.82 -7.14
CA MET A 294 31.73 27.13 -7.62
C MET A 294 32.16 27.60 -9.01
N ALA A 295 31.22 27.70 -9.97
CA ALA A 295 31.51 28.14 -11.33
C ALA A 295 32.01 29.60 -11.40
N VAL A 296 31.45 30.48 -10.57
CA VAL A 296 31.90 31.87 -10.44
C VAL A 296 33.32 31.93 -9.87
N ASN A 297 33.60 31.16 -8.81
CA ASN A 297 34.95 31.10 -8.21
C ASN A 297 36.01 30.52 -9.16
N GLU A 298 35.65 29.52 -9.97
CA GLU A 298 36.53 28.95 -10.99
C GLU A 298 36.84 29.98 -12.10
N THR A 299 35.82 30.66 -12.62
CA THR A 299 35.97 31.75 -13.61
C THR A 299 36.84 32.90 -13.07
N LEU A 300 36.64 33.30 -11.81
CA LEU A 300 37.46 34.32 -11.15
C LEU A 300 38.91 33.88 -10.89
N ARG A 301 39.16 32.56 -10.82
CA ARG A 301 40.50 31.99 -10.70
C ARG A 301 41.21 31.96 -12.04
N GLU A 302 40.51 31.62 -13.13
CA GLU A 302 41.05 31.70 -14.49
C GLU A 302 41.43 33.14 -14.86
N LEU A 303 40.59 34.12 -14.55
CA LEU A 303 40.86 35.55 -14.80
C LEU A 303 42.03 36.16 -13.98
N ARG A 304 42.62 35.40 -13.05
CA ARG A 304 43.73 35.84 -12.19
C ARG A 304 45.09 35.21 -12.55
N ASN A 305 45.13 34.28 -13.51
CA ASN A 305 46.34 33.61 -13.98
C ASN A 305 46.74 34.11 -15.37
#